data_AF-A0A3L7WXT2-F1
#
_entry.id   AF-A0A3L7WXT2-F1
#
_cell.length_a   1.000
_cell.length_b   1.000
_cell.length_c   1.000
_cell.angle_alpha   90.00
_cell.angle_beta   90.00
_cell.angle_gamma   90.00
#
_symmetry.space_group_name_H-M   'P 1'
#
loop_
_entity.id
_entity.type
_entity.pdbx_description
1 polymer ?
#
loop_
_entity_poly.entity_id
_entity_poly.type
_entity_poly.pdbx_seq_one_letter_code
_entity_poly.pdbx_strand_id
1 'polypeptide(L)'
;ADTVAMSEILFGADAIRQNPATISLINASSPMRYDDRMFGALEVYAKANQALIITPFIIAGAMSPSTLAATLAQQNAEALFGICYAQMLNPGTPCIYGSFLANIDMKSGAPCFGTPEDALAIYGGAQMARRYRLPYRSGGNFTASTVADAQAGYESAGTMWPTIHSGTNFVLHAAGWLEGGLIAGYEKFILDLEVCGQMQRMAGGIDLDEEQFAWDAYAEVAPGGHFLGSQHTMRHYQTAFYQHKIFSMDNYEKWEAEGSRDSLIRANARWKEMLAKYEAPPLDAAIRAELDDYVARRRREIQAGRSR
;
A
#
# COMPACT_ATOMS: atom_id res chain seq x y z
N ALA A 1 -23.26 -3.25 -0.62
CA ALA A 1 -24.23 -4.35 -0.38
C ALA A 1 -23.88 -5.58 -1.21
N ASP A 2 -23.71 -5.44 -2.52
CA ASP A 2 -23.37 -6.56 -3.41
C ASP A 2 -22.05 -7.26 -2.99
N THR A 3 -21.03 -6.50 -2.62
CA THR A 3 -19.76 -7.04 -2.08
C THR A 3 -19.96 -7.91 -0.83
N VAL A 4 -20.85 -7.52 0.08
CA VAL A 4 -21.14 -8.29 1.30
C VAL A 4 -21.81 -9.59 0.90
N ALA A 5 -22.86 -9.56 0.07
CA ALA A 5 -23.55 -10.77 -0.38
C ALA A 5 -22.61 -11.75 -1.11
N MET A 6 -21.72 -11.26 -1.97
CA MET A 6 -20.71 -12.12 -2.61
C MET A 6 -19.72 -12.71 -1.61
N SER A 7 -19.40 -11.98 -0.54
CA SER A 7 -18.56 -12.50 0.56
C SER A 7 -19.29 -13.56 1.38
N GLU A 8 -20.60 -13.43 1.56
CA GLU A 8 -21.45 -14.44 2.22
C GLU A 8 -21.51 -15.74 1.41
N ILE A 9 -21.57 -15.65 0.08
CA ILE A 9 -21.48 -16.82 -0.81
C ILE A 9 -20.10 -17.50 -0.67
N LEU A 10 -19.04 -16.70 -0.66
CA LEU A 10 -17.66 -17.23 -0.67
C LEU A 10 -17.26 -17.88 0.67
N PHE A 11 -17.66 -17.28 1.80
CA PHE A 11 -17.18 -17.68 3.12
C PHE A 11 -18.27 -18.12 4.09
N GLY A 12 -19.55 -17.89 3.77
CA GLY A 12 -20.68 -18.09 4.66
C GLY A 12 -21.06 -16.83 5.43
N ALA A 13 -22.37 -16.60 5.62
CA ALA A 13 -22.87 -15.36 6.21
C ALA A 13 -22.40 -15.12 7.65
N ASP A 14 -22.47 -16.13 8.51
CA ASP A 14 -22.02 -16.02 9.90
C ASP A 14 -20.50 -15.86 10.00
N ALA A 15 -19.75 -16.53 9.11
CA ALA A 15 -18.30 -16.48 9.10
C ALA A 15 -17.78 -15.07 8.86
N ILE A 16 -18.37 -14.34 7.89
CA ILE A 16 -17.92 -12.98 7.58
C ILE A 16 -18.28 -11.95 8.65
N ARG A 17 -19.27 -12.26 9.52
CA ARG A 17 -19.61 -11.41 10.67
C ARG A 17 -18.63 -11.60 11.82
N GLN A 18 -18.08 -12.80 11.97
CA GLN A 18 -17.07 -13.09 13.00
C GLN A 18 -15.67 -12.69 12.54
N ASN A 19 -15.36 -12.91 11.26
CA ASN A 19 -14.08 -12.62 10.63
C ASN A 19 -14.31 -11.75 9.39
N PRO A 20 -14.03 -10.44 9.44
CA PRO A 20 -14.24 -9.55 8.31
C PRO A 20 -13.57 -10.09 7.03
N ALA A 21 -14.37 -10.27 5.98
CA ALA A 21 -13.89 -10.77 4.69
C ALA A 21 -13.38 -9.64 3.78
N THR A 22 -13.76 -8.40 4.08
CA THR A 22 -13.48 -7.25 3.23
C THR A 22 -12.94 -6.08 4.02
N ILE A 23 -12.12 -5.29 3.33
CA ILE A 23 -11.65 -3.98 3.78
C ILE A 23 -12.01 -2.95 2.72
N SER A 24 -12.72 -1.89 3.12
CA SER A 24 -13.28 -0.92 2.18
C SER A 24 -12.84 0.50 2.51
N LEU A 25 -12.41 1.23 1.48
CA LEU A 25 -12.04 2.63 1.59
C LEU A 25 -13.30 3.51 1.63
N ILE A 26 -13.45 4.29 2.71
CA ILE A 26 -14.49 5.30 2.84
C ILE A 26 -13.82 6.66 2.95
N ASN A 27 -14.04 7.51 1.95
CA ASN A 27 -13.43 8.83 1.94
C ASN A 27 -14.33 9.89 2.57
N ALA A 28 -13.71 10.80 3.33
CA ALA A 28 -14.31 12.11 3.53
C ALA A 28 -14.08 12.94 2.25
N SER A 29 -15.13 13.57 1.77
CA SER A 29 -15.08 14.60 0.73
C SER A 29 -14.64 15.92 1.38
N SER A 30 -13.34 16.04 1.68
CA SER A 30 -12.79 17.19 2.40
C SER A 30 -13.03 18.52 1.65
N PRO A 31 -13.30 19.63 2.36
CA PRO A 31 -13.29 19.77 3.82
C PRO A 31 -14.60 19.35 4.51
N MET A 32 -14.48 18.54 5.56
CA MET A 32 -15.48 18.25 6.60
C MET A 32 -16.84 17.73 6.11
N ARG A 33 -16.85 16.97 5.01
CA ARG A 33 -18.08 16.41 4.45
C ARG A 33 -17.92 14.93 4.13
N TYR A 34 -18.98 14.16 4.37
CA TYR A 34 -19.18 12.83 3.79
C TYR A 34 -20.39 12.91 2.87
N ASP A 35 -20.25 12.40 1.65
CA ASP A 35 -21.36 12.31 0.71
C ASP A 35 -22.19 11.03 0.92
N ASP A 36 -23.40 11.03 0.37
CA ASP A 36 -24.38 9.96 0.53
C ASP A 36 -23.86 8.60 0.05
N ARG A 37 -22.96 8.57 -0.94
CA ARG A 37 -22.41 7.30 -1.46
C ARG A 37 -21.42 6.72 -0.47
N MET A 38 -20.49 7.54 0.02
CA MET A 38 -19.50 7.13 1.03
C MET A 38 -20.19 6.73 2.34
N PHE A 39 -21.19 7.50 2.79
CA PHE A 39 -21.94 7.13 3.99
C PHE A 39 -22.79 5.89 3.81
N GLY A 40 -23.48 5.74 2.68
CA GLY A 40 -24.25 4.52 2.39
C GLY A 40 -23.36 3.28 2.38
N ALA A 41 -22.15 3.37 1.81
CA ALA A 41 -21.17 2.29 1.84
C ALA A 41 -20.70 2.00 3.28
N LEU A 42 -20.35 3.04 4.05
CA LEU A 42 -19.95 2.92 5.46
C LEU A 42 -21.01 2.17 6.26
N GLU A 43 -22.28 2.58 6.15
CA GLU A 43 -23.37 1.95 6.90
C GLU A 43 -23.52 0.47 6.58
N VAL A 44 -23.46 0.11 5.29
CA VAL A 44 -23.59 -1.27 4.86
C VAL A 44 -22.47 -2.12 5.43
N TYR A 45 -21.22 -1.65 5.33
CA TYR A 45 -20.07 -2.40 5.82
C TYR A 45 -20.03 -2.46 7.35
N ALA A 46 -20.36 -1.38 8.05
CA ALA A 46 -20.43 -1.36 9.51
C ALA A 46 -21.50 -2.32 10.06
N LYS A 47 -22.72 -2.27 9.53
CA LYS A 47 -23.82 -3.18 9.89
C LYS A 47 -23.48 -4.64 9.58
N ALA A 48 -22.63 -4.87 8.58
CA ALA A 48 -22.13 -6.19 8.20
C ALA A 48 -20.83 -6.61 8.92
N ASN A 49 -20.35 -5.82 9.89
CA ASN A 49 -19.07 -6.03 10.60
C ASN A 49 -17.85 -6.22 9.67
N GLN A 50 -17.80 -5.48 8.57
CA GLN A 50 -16.67 -5.48 7.63
C GLN A 50 -15.69 -4.35 7.95
N ALA A 51 -14.42 -4.49 7.56
CA ALA A 51 -13.39 -3.51 7.90
C ALA A 51 -13.50 -2.24 7.05
N LEU A 52 -13.31 -1.09 7.71
CA LEU A 52 -13.44 0.24 7.12
C LEU A 52 -12.13 1.00 7.22
N ILE A 53 -11.65 1.54 6.10
CA ILE A 53 -10.55 2.53 6.10
C ILE A 53 -11.18 3.91 5.96
N ILE A 54 -11.31 4.63 7.08
CA ILE A 54 -11.92 5.96 7.10
C ILE A 54 -10.85 6.99 6.77
N THR A 55 -10.89 7.55 5.56
CA THR A 55 -9.79 8.31 4.97
C THR A 55 -10.23 9.70 4.52
N PRO A 56 -9.86 10.76 5.24
CA PRO A 56 -9.86 12.12 4.70
C PRO A 56 -8.98 12.19 3.45
N PHE A 57 -9.49 12.81 2.39
CA PHE A 57 -8.75 13.05 1.16
C PHE A 57 -8.42 14.53 1.07
N ILE A 58 -7.21 14.89 1.48
CA ILE A 58 -6.83 16.29 1.67
C ILE A 58 -5.61 16.63 0.82
N ILE A 59 -5.71 17.75 0.12
CA ILE A 59 -4.56 18.43 -0.48
C ILE A 59 -4.44 19.79 0.20
N ALA A 60 -3.35 19.97 0.96
CA ALA A 60 -3.05 21.18 1.71
C ALA A 60 -2.94 22.39 0.77
N GLY A 61 -3.61 23.48 1.11
CA GLY A 61 -3.71 24.68 0.29
C GLY A 61 -4.89 24.67 -0.70
N ALA A 62 -5.61 23.56 -0.83
CA ALA A 62 -6.82 23.46 -1.67
C ALA A 62 -8.04 23.00 -0.86
N MET A 63 -7.97 21.80 -0.25
CA MET A 63 -9.08 21.19 0.53
C MET A 63 -8.91 21.37 2.04
N SER A 64 -7.83 22.02 2.46
CA SER A 64 -7.54 22.45 3.83
C SER A 64 -6.67 23.71 3.80
N PRO A 65 -6.46 24.39 4.94
CA PRO A 65 -5.48 25.47 5.04
C PRO A 65 -4.08 25.02 4.60
N SER A 66 -3.24 25.94 4.13
CA SER A 66 -1.90 25.63 3.62
C SER A 66 -0.88 25.21 4.69
N THR A 67 -1.24 25.28 5.98
CA THR A 67 -0.34 24.89 7.07
C THR A 67 -0.58 23.45 7.50
N LEU A 68 0.50 22.70 7.71
CA LEU A 68 0.43 21.28 8.08
C LEU A 68 -0.31 21.03 9.39
N ALA A 69 -0.11 21.87 10.40
CA ALA A 69 -0.77 21.70 11.69
C ALA A 69 -2.31 21.80 11.56
N ALA A 70 -2.80 22.80 10.81
CA ALA A 70 -4.24 22.95 10.57
C ALA A 70 -4.79 21.79 9.73
N THR A 71 -4.04 21.37 8.70
CA THR A 71 -4.40 20.24 7.85
C THR A 71 -4.48 18.93 8.63
N LEU A 72 -3.51 18.64 9.50
CA LEU A 72 -3.52 17.46 10.35
C LEU A 72 -4.67 17.49 11.37
N ALA A 73 -4.99 18.66 11.93
CA ALA A 73 -6.14 18.80 12.82
C ALA A 73 -7.46 18.52 12.09
N GLN A 74 -7.62 19.04 10.86
CA GLN A 74 -8.79 18.78 10.02
C GLN A 74 -8.88 17.29 9.64
N GLN A 75 -7.79 16.69 9.16
CA GLN A 75 -7.71 15.25 8.89
C GLN A 75 -8.16 14.43 10.09
N ASN A 76 -7.63 14.75 11.27
CA ASN A 76 -7.95 14.03 12.48
C ASN A 76 -9.43 14.14 12.84
N ALA A 77 -10.03 15.33 12.73
CA ALA A 77 -11.46 15.53 12.95
C ALA A 77 -12.31 14.72 11.97
N GLU A 78 -12.00 14.77 10.67
CA GLU A 78 -12.75 14.06 9.63
C GLU A 78 -12.65 12.54 9.77
N ALA A 79 -11.46 12.01 10.08
CA ALA A 79 -11.25 10.58 10.29
C ALA A 79 -12.00 10.08 11.53
N LEU A 80 -11.82 10.75 12.67
CA LEU A 80 -12.47 10.36 13.93
C LEU A 80 -13.99 10.46 13.85
N PHE A 81 -14.53 11.44 13.13
CA PHE A 81 -15.98 11.53 12.91
C PHE A 81 -16.53 10.29 12.22
N GLY A 82 -15.93 9.87 11.09
CA GLY A 82 -16.38 8.66 10.38
C GLY A 82 -16.19 7.38 11.19
N ILE A 83 -15.09 7.28 11.96
CA ILE A 83 -14.84 6.15 12.86
C ILE A 83 -15.90 6.09 13.96
N CYS A 84 -16.16 7.21 14.66
CA CYS A 84 -17.19 7.28 15.70
C CYS A 84 -18.56 6.91 15.15
N TYR A 85 -18.92 7.40 13.95
CA TYR A 85 -20.18 7.05 13.30
C TYR A 85 -20.29 5.54 13.04
N ALA A 86 -19.23 4.91 12.51
CA ALA A 86 -19.20 3.46 12.32
C ALA A 86 -19.38 2.69 13.64
N GLN A 87 -18.75 3.15 14.73
CA GLN A 87 -18.93 2.55 16.05
C GLN A 87 -20.33 2.75 16.63
N MET A 88 -21.02 3.86 16.31
CA MET A 88 -22.41 4.07 16.72
C MET A 88 -23.38 3.13 16.01
N LEU A 89 -23.09 2.76 14.76
CA LEU A 89 -23.91 1.83 13.99
C LEU A 89 -23.74 0.38 14.45
N ASN A 90 -22.50 -0.02 14.74
CA ASN A 90 -22.18 -1.36 15.20
C ASN A 90 -20.88 -1.33 16.04
N PRO A 91 -20.99 -1.25 17.38
CA PRO A 91 -19.83 -1.20 18.27
C PRO A 91 -18.88 -2.39 18.05
N GLY A 92 -17.59 -2.11 17.89
CA GLY A 92 -16.58 -3.12 17.61
C GLY A 92 -16.32 -3.37 16.12
N THR A 93 -17.02 -2.68 15.22
CA THR A 93 -16.69 -2.71 13.78
C THR A 93 -15.22 -2.35 13.57
N PRO A 94 -14.45 -3.13 12.79
CA PRO A 94 -13.03 -2.86 12.59
C PRO A 94 -12.85 -1.60 11.75
N CYS A 95 -12.16 -0.60 12.31
CA CYS A 95 -11.83 0.64 11.63
C CYS A 95 -10.31 0.86 11.58
N ILE A 96 -9.83 1.33 10.43
CA ILE A 96 -8.48 1.82 10.20
C ILE A 96 -8.55 3.34 10.09
N TYR A 97 -7.70 4.03 10.85
CA TYR A 97 -7.48 5.46 10.71
C TYR A 97 -6.75 5.70 9.39
N GLY A 98 -7.43 6.31 8.42
CA GLY A 98 -6.90 6.63 7.12
C GLY A 98 -6.40 8.06 7.01
N SER A 99 -5.43 8.26 6.12
CA SER A 99 -4.83 9.55 5.81
C SER A 99 -4.38 9.54 4.35
N PHE A 100 -4.97 10.39 3.53
CA PHE A 100 -4.39 10.83 2.26
C PHE A 100 -4.20 12.34 2.38
N LEU A 101 -2.95 12.74 2.58
CA LEU A 101 -2.57 14.14 2.76
C LEU A 101 -1.38 14.41 1.84
N ALA A 102 -1.62 15.26 0.86
CA ALA A 102 -0.62 15.80 -0.05
C ALA A 102 -0.63 17.34 0.03
N ASN A 103 0.26 18.02 -0.68
CA ASN A 103 0.22 19.48 -0.88
C ASN A 103 0.07 19.85 -2.36
N ILE A 104 -0.30 21.09 -2.65
CA ILE A 104 -0.20 21.64 -4.01
C ILE A 104 1.16 22.30 -4.23
N ASP A 105 1.56 22.38 -5.50
CA ASP A 105 2.51 23.38 -5.97
C ASP A 105 1.79 24.74 -6.03
N MET A 106 2.26 25.72 -5.27
CA MET A 106 1.58 27.03 -5.17
C MET A 106 1.59 27.83 -6.47
N LYS A 107 2.47 27.49 -7.42
CA LYS A 107 2.57 28.18 -8.71
C LYS A 107 1.59 27.64 -9.75
N SER A 108 1.48 26.32 -9.87
CA SER A 108 0.64 25.64 -10.86
C SER A 108 -0.71 25.20 -10.31
N GLY A 109 -0.86 25.07 -8.99
CA GLY A 109 -2.00 24.46 -8.34
C GLY A 109 -2.06 22.93 -8.46
N ALA A 110 -1.06 22.30 -9.08
CA ALA A 110 -1.02 20.85 -9.27
C ALA A 110 -0.74 20.12 -7.95
N PRO A 111 -1.30 18.92 -7.72
CA PRO A 111 -0.91 18.06 -6.60
C PRO A 111 0.58 17.68 -6.68
N CYS A 112 1.27 17.75 -5.55
CA CYS A 112 2.64 17.30 -5.38
C CYS A 112 2.68 16.02 -4.53
N PHE A 113 3.71 15.21 -4.77
CA PHE A 113 3.94 13.97 -4.04
C PHE A 113 5.42 13.82 -3.73
N GLY A 114 5.75 13.08 -2.67
CA GLY A 114 7.15 12.87 -2.27
C GLY A 114 7.80 14.09 -1.64
N THR A 115 7.00 15.05 -1.22
CA THR A 115 7.48 16.28 -0.58
C THR A 115 7.81 16.05 0.89
N PRO A 116 8.62 16.92 1.51
CA PRO A 116 8.82 16.89 2.96
C PRO A 116 7.51 17.02 3.76
N GLU A 117 6.55 17.77 3.24
CA GLU A 117 5.21 17.94 3.80
C GLU A 117 4.46 16.61 3.91
N ASP A 118 4.50 15.77 2.86
CA ASP A 118 3.90 14.43 2.87
C ASP A 118 4.52 13.56 3.97
N ALA A 119 5.86 13.59 4.11
CA ALA A 119 6.56 12.83 5.12
C ALA A 119 6.15 13.22 6.54
N LEU A 120 6.12 14.53 6.84
CA LEU A 120 5.68 15.06 8.13
C LEU A 120 4.23 14.70 8.43
N ALA A 121 3.37 14.76 7.42
CA ALA A 121 1.97 14.36 7.53
C ALA A 121 1.81 12.87 7.86
N ILE A 122 2.55 11.99 7.18
CA ILE A 122 2.56 10.54 7.44
C ILE A 122 3.02 10.26 8.88
N TYR A 123 4.11 10.90 9.33
CA TYR A 123 4.60 10.72 10.71
C TYR A 123 3.57 11.19 11.75
N GLY A 124 3.00 12.38 11.55
CA GLY A 124 2.00 12.95 12.46
C GLY A 124 0.72 12.11 12.52
N GLY A 125 0.21 11.68 11.36
CA GLY A 125 -0.95 10.79 11.25
C GLY A 125 -0.74 9.46 11.96
N ALA A 126 0.43 8.84 11.79
CA ALA A 126 0.76 7.58 12.45
C ALA A 126 0.83 7.71 13.98
N GLN A 127 1.39 8.82 14.49
CA GLN A 127 1.39 9.10 15.93
C GLN A 127 -0.03 9.27 16.49
N MET A 128 -0.91 9.96 15.77
CA MET A 128 -2.33 10.09 16.15
C MET A 128 -3.04 8.74 16.14
N ALA A 129 -2.88 7.92 15.09
CA ALA A 129 -3.47 6.60 15.01
C ALA A 129 -3.06 5.71 16.20
N ARG A 130 -1.76 5.68 16.55
CA ARG A 130 -1.25 4.99 17.75
C ARG A 130 -1.86 5.53 19.05
N ARG A 131 -2.01 6.86 19.16
CA ARG A 131 -2.64 7.50 20.33
C ARG A 131 -4.07 7.03 20.57
N TYR A 132 -4.81 6.74 19.49
CA TYR A 132 -6.17 6.19 19.54
C TYR A 132 -6.22 4.65 19.53
N ARG A 133 -5.07 3.99 19.45
CA ARG A 133 -4.95 2.52 19.34
C ARG A 133 -5.70 1.96 18.11
N LEU A 134 -5.64 2.68 16.99
CA LEU A 134 -6.19 2.25 15.72
C LEU A 134 -5.06 1.87 14.76
N PRO A 135 -5.26 0.88 13.88
CA PRO A 135 -4.39 0.68 12.74
C PRO A 135 -4.36 1.93 11.86
N TYR A 136 -3.22 2.20 11.23
CA TYR A 136 -3.01 3.35 10.37
C TYR A 136 -2.91 2.96 8.89
N ARG A 137 -3.61 3.69 8.03
CA ARG A 137 -3.43 3.67 6.58
C ARG A 137 -2.94 5.02 6.09
N SER A 138 -1.78 5.04 5.46
CA SER A 138 -1.31 6.19 4.68
C SER A 138 -0.17 5.77 3.75
N GLY A 139 0.38 6.75 3.04
CA GLY A 139 1.55 6.57 2.21
C GLY A 139 1.41 5.51 1.13
N GLY A 140 2.56 5.00 0.69
CA GLY A 140 2.70 4.19 -0.51
C GLY A 140 3.81 4.74 -1.40
N ASN A 141 3.79 4.36 -2.67
CA ASN A 141 4.75 4.81 -3.68
C ASN A 141 4.10 5.89 -4.56
N PHE A 142 3.87 7.07 -3.98
CA PHE A 142 3.19 8.17 -4.67
C PHE A 142 4.12 8.95 -5.58
N THR A 143 3.59 9.40 -6.73
CA THR A 143 4.30 10.29 -7.64
C THR A 143 3.34 11.06 -8.53
N ALA A 144 3.73 12.28 -8.92
CA ALA A 144 3.12 13.08 -9.97
C ALA A 144 3.63 12.71 -11.38
N SER A 145 4.74 11.98 -11.50
CA SER A 145 5.34 11.65 -12.80
C SER A 145 4.39 10.79 -13.64
N THR A 146 4.32 11.11 -14.93
CA THR A 146 3.50 10.38 -15.92
C THR A 146 4.15 9.07 -16.37
N VAL A 147 5.46 8.92 -16.15
CA VAL A 147 6.27 7.77 -16.55
C VAL A 147 7.06 7.25 -15.36
N ALA A 148 7.48 5.98 -15.40
CA ALA A 148 8.28 5.39 -14.33
C ALA A 148 9.78 5.74 -14.48
N ASP A 149 10.08 7.04 -14.38
CA ASP A 149 11.41 7.61 -14.53
C ASP A 149 12.06 7.91 -13.16
N ALA A 150 13.12 8.71 -13.18
CA ALA A 150 13.81 9.13 -11.96
C ALA A 150 12.90 9.95 -11.03
N GLN A 151 12.05 10.83 -11.55
CA GLN A 151 11.09 11.58 -10.73
C GLN A 151 10.14 10.61 -10.01
N ALA A 152 9.58 9.64 -10.73
CA ALA A 152 8.73 8.60 -10.13
C ALA A 152 9.44 7.86 -9.00
N GLY A 153 10.72 7.52 -9.19
CA GLY A 153 11.55 6.88 -8.18
C GLY A 153 11.76 7.74 -6.92
N TYR A 154 12.19 9.00 -7.09
CA TYR A 154 12.49 9.88 -5.95
C TYR A 154 11.24 10.25 -5.15
N GLU A 155 10.13 10.58 -5.81
CA GLU A 155 8.89 10.93 -5.12
C GLU A 155 8.28 9.72 -4.39
N SER A 156 8.30 8.55 -5.05
CA SER A 156 7.83 7.31 -4.43
C SER A 156 8.66 6.94 -3.21
N ALA A 157 9.99 7.05 -3.30
CA ALA A 157 10.87 6.86 -2.15
C ALA A 157 10.58 7.89 -1.04
N GLY A 158 10.39 9.16 -1.40
CA GLY A 158 10.06 10.25 -0.48
C GLY A 158 8.80 10.00 0.36
N THR A 159 7.88 9.16 -0.12
CA THR A 159 6.66 8.76 0.62
C THR A 159 6.78 7.36 1.24
N MET A 160 7.42 6.40 0.58
CA MET A 160 7.54 5.03 1.06
C MET A 160 8.43 4.91 2.30
N TRP A 161 9.54 5.64 2.37
CA TRP A 161 10.40 5.65 3.56
C TRP A 161 9.66 6.12 4.83
N PRO A 162 8.97 7.29 4.83
CA PRO A 162 8.10 7.68 5.93
C PRO A 162 6.99 6.67 6.23
N THR A 163 6.41 6.04 5.20
CA THR A 163 5.36 5.02 5.37
C THR A 163 5.84 3.88 6.27
N ILE A 164 7.02 3.36 6.01
CA ILE A 164 7.60 2.24 6.76
C ILE A 164 8.11 2.69 8.13
N HIS A 165 8.89 3.79 8.19
CA HIS A 165 9.43 4.30 9.45
C HIS A 165 8.36 4.77 10.44
N SER A 166 7.19 5.19 9.94
CA SER A 166 6.05 5.55 10.77
C SER A 166 5.26 4.36 11.31
N GLY A 167 5.55 3.13 10.87
CA GLY A 167 4.83 1.92 11.28
C GLY A 167 3.40 1.86 10.73
N THR A 168 3.20 2.31 9.49
CA THR A 168 1.90 2.22 8.81
C THR A 168 1.45 0.77 8.69
N ASN A 169 0.20 0.47 9.05
CA ASN A 169 -0.33 -0.90 9.09
C ASN A 169 -0.92 -1.36 7.76
N PHE A 170 -1.47 -0.44 6.96
CA PHE A 170 -2.08 -0.76 5.68
C PHE A 170 -1.64 0.27 4.62
N VAL A 171 -1.00 -0.19 3.55
CA VAL A 171 -0.46 0.67 2.48
C VAL A 171 -1.25 0.41 1.20
N LEU A 172 -2.29 1.22 0.95
CA LEU A 172 -3.22 0.97 -0.16
C LEU A 172 -2.55 1.09 -1.54
N HIS A 173 -1.66 2.07 -1.68
CA HIS A 173 -1.00 2.40 -2.94
C HIS A 173 0.47 1.96 -2.91
N ALA A 174 0.70 0.73 -2.45
CA ALA A 174 2.05 0.18 -2.34
C ALA A 174 2.73 -0.01 -3.71
N ALA A 175 1.98 -0.18 -4.80
CA ALA A 175 2.58 -0.37 -6.12
C ALA A 175 1.70 0.11 -7.28
N GLY A 176 2.34 0.67 -8.31
CA GLY A 176 1.75 0.94 -9.63
C GLY A 176 1.23 2.36 -9.86
N TRP A 177 1.25 3.21 -8.84
CA TRP A 177 0.75 4.59 -8.92
C TRP A 177 1.62 5.47 -9.83
N LEU A 178 0.98 6.15 -10.79
CA LEU A 178 1.56 7.19 -11.65
C LEU A 178 0.57 8.33 -11.85
N GLU A 179 1.09 9.47 -12.33
CA GLU A 179 0.33 10.66 -12.73
C GLU A 179 -0.67 11.11 -11.66
N GLY A 180 -0.20 11.25 -10.42
CA GLY A 180 -1.04 11.69 -9.31
C GLY A 180 -2.26 10.79 -9.04
N GLY A 181 -2.19 9.53 -9.44
CA GLY A 181 -3.23 8.52 -9.22
C GLY A 181 -4.14 8.30 -10.41
N LEU A 182 -3.89 8.97 -11.55
CA LEU A 182 -4.65 8.79 -12.78
C LEU A 182 -4.25 7.53 -13.55
N ILE A 183 -3.04 7.00 -13.32
CA ILE A 183 -2.50 5.85 -14.03
C ILE A 183 -2.10 4.73 -13.07
N ALA A 184 -2.47 3.50 -13.43
CA ALA A 184 -1.88 2.26 -12.91
C ALA A 184 -0.91 1.69 -13.97
N GLY A 185 0.40 1.88 -13.76
CA GLY A 185 1.44 1.45 -14.71
C GLY A 185 2.01 0.08 -14.37
N TYR A 186 2.07 -0.85 -15.34
CA TYR A 186 2.61 -2.20 -15.11
C TYR A 186 4.11 -2.19 -14.79
N GLU A 187 4.90 -1.39 -15.50
CA GLU A 187 6.34 -1.25 -15.20
C GLU A 187 6.55 -0.63 -13.83
N LYS A 188 5.81 0.44 -13.50
CA LYS A 188 5.84 1.07 -12.17
C LYS A 188 5.45 0.07 -11.09
N PHE A 189 4.44 -0.77 -11.32
CA PHE A 189 4.02 -1.79 -10.39
C PHE A 189 5.16 -2.76 -10.06
N ILE A 190 5.88 -3.25 -11.07
CA ILE A 190 7.04 -4.13 -10.85
C ILE A 190 8.18 -3.43 -10.11
N LEU A 191 8.47 -2.17 -10.46
CA LEU A 191 9.51 -1.39 -9.78
C LEU A 191 9.15 -1.11 -8.32
N ASP A 192 7.88 -0.82 -8.03
CA ASP A 192 7.41 -0.58 -6.67
C ASP A 192 7.42 -1.87 -5.83
N LEU A 193 7.14 -3.04 -6.43
CA LEU A 193 7.27 -4.33 -5.75
C LEU A 193 8.72 -4.63 -5.34
N GLU A 194 9.69 -4.26 -6.19
CA GLU A 194 11.11 -4.35 -5.86
C GLU A 194 11.46 -3.47 -4.65
N VAL A 195 10.88 -2.27 -4.55
CA VAL A 195 11.01 -1.39 -3.37
C VAL A 195 10.30 -1.99 -2.17
N CYS A 196 9.09 -2.54 -2.32
CA CYS A 196 8.37 -3.20 -1.23
C CYS A 196 9.19 -4.37 -0.62
N GLY A 197 9.85 -5.16 -1.45
CA GLY A 197 10.74 -6.23 -0.99
C GLY A 197 11.94 -5.70 -0.18
N GLN A 198 12.55 -4.60 -0.62
CA GLN A 198 13.62 -3.93 0.14
C GLN A 198 13.12 -3.42 1.49
N MET A 199 11.94 -2.78 1.49
CA MET A 199 11.32 -2.27 2.71
C MET A 199 10.97 -3.41 3.68
N GLN A 200 10.53 -4.56 3.18
CA GLN A 200 10.30 -5.75 4.00
C GLN A 200 11.60 -6.27 4.63
N ARG A 201 12.70 -6.35 3.87
CA ARG A 201 14.01 -6.75 4.43
C ARG A 201 14.48 -5.78 5.50
N MET A 202 14.31 -4.48 5.28
CA MET A 202 14.66 -3.46 6.26
C MET A 202 13.81 -3.57 7.52
N ALA A 203 12.50 -3.76 7.39
CA ALA A 203 11.59 -3.87 8.52
C ALA A 203 11.93 -5.07 9.45
N GLY A 204 12.64 -6.08 8.94
CA GLY A 204 13.18 -7.18 9.75
C GLY A 204 14.33 -6.79 10.68
N GLY A 205 14.91 -5.60 10.54
CA GLY A 205 15.99 -5.12 11.41
C GLY A 205 17.31 -5.87 11.23
N ILE A 206 18.12 -5.83 12.30
CA ILE A 206 19.39 -6.51 12.43
C ILE A 206 19.22 -7.61 13.47
N ASP A 207 19.53 -8.84 13.10
CA ASP A 207 19.58 -9.97 14.02
C ASP A 207 20.91 -9.94 14.80
N LEU A 208 20.84 -10.21 16.09
CA LEU A 208 21.92 -10.05 17.07
C LEU A 208 22.28 -11.38 17.76
N ASP A 209 21.95 -12.51 17.14
CA ASP A 209 22.40 -13.82 17.61
C ASP A 209 23.92 -14.03 17.42
N GLU A 210 24.47 -15.09 18.03
CA GLU A 210 25.90 -15.38 17.97
C GLU A 210 26.40 -15.69 16.54
N GLU A 211 25.57 -16.30 15.69
CA GLU A 211 25.94 -16.60 14.30
C GLU A 211 26.07 -15.32 13.47
N GLN A 212 25.22 -14.32 13.71
CA GLN A 212 25.27 -13.02 13.04
C GLN A 212 26.52 -12.21 13.41
N PHE A 213 27.08 -12.39 14.60
CA PHE A 213 28.34 -11.75 14.98
C PHE A 213 29.57 -12.36 14.28
N ALA A 214 29.46 -13.57 13.71
CA ALA A 214 30.46 -14.17 12.82
C ALA A 214 31.88 -14.27 13.44
N TRP A 215 32.00 -14.56 14.74
CA TRP A 215 33.29 -14.60 15.44
C TRP A 215 34.27 -15.60 14.82
N ASP A 216 33.77 -16.72 14.28
CA ASP A 216 34.55 -17.72 13.56
C ASP A 216 35.17 -17.17 12.28
N ALA A 217 34.42 -16.35 11.53
CA ALA A 217 34.92 -15.69 10.33
C ALA A 217 36.11 -14.77 10.64
N TYR A 218 36.03 -13.99 11.72
CA TYR A 218 37.12 -13.12 12.15
C TYR A 218 38.36 -13.89 12.65
N ALA A 219 38.19 -15.12 13.12
CA ALA A 219 39.31 -16.00 13.44
C ALA A 219 39.93 -16.63 12.17
N GLU A 220 39.12 -16.90 11.14
CA GLU A 220 39.55 -17.46 9.86
C GLU A 220 40.33 -16.44 9.00
N VAL A 221 39.87 -15.18 8.96
CA VAL A 221 40.40 -14.15 8.07
C VAL A 221 41.26 -13.15 8.84
N ALA A 222 42.56 -13.12 8.55
CA ALA A 222 43.50 -12.19 9.17
C ALA A 222 43.28 -10.72 8.72
N PRO A 223 43.74 -9.73 9.51
CA PRO A 223 43.71 -8.32 9.13
C PRO A 223 44.32 -8.07 7.75
N GLY A 224 43.60 -7.35 6.88
CA GLY A 224 44.00 -7.08 5.49
C GLY A 224 43.54 -8.12 4.47
N GLY A 225 42.90 -9.22 4.90
CA GLY A 225 42.23 -10.19 4.03
C GLY A 225 40.81 -9.79 3.61
N HIS A 226 40.07 -10.73 3.03
CA HIS A 226 38.66 -10.57 2.66
C HIS A 226 37.83 -11.81 3.03
N PHE A 227 36.52 -11.63 3.26
CA PHE A 227 35.63 -12.69 3.74
C PHE A 227 34.95 -13.51 2.64
N LEU A 228 35.12 -13.17 1.36
CA LEU A 228 34.40 -13.80 0.23
C LEU A 228 34.48 -15.34 0.19
N GLY A 229 35.59 -15.92 0.63
CA GLY A 229 35.79 -17.37 0.68
C GLY A 229 35.65 -18.00 2.07
N SER A 230 35.30 -17.21 3.08
CA SER A 230 35.17 -17.70 4.47
C SER A 230 34.02 -18.69 4.61
N GLN A 231 34.14 -19.62 5.56
CA GLN A 231 33.07 -20.58 5.83
C GLN A 231 31.76 -19.89 6.21
N HIS A 232 31.83 -18.81 6.99
CA HIS A 232 30.66 -18.01 7.33
C HIS A 232 29.96 -17.46 6.08
N THR A 233 30.70 -16.82 5.17
CA THR A 233 30.11 -16.32 3.92
C THR A 233 29.50 -17.45 3.08
N MET A 234 30.15 -18.61 2.99
CA MET A 234 29.61 -19.77 2.27
C MET A 234 28.33 -20.33 2.89
N ARG A 235 28.15 -20.26 4.22
CA ARG A 235 26.90 -20.65 4.89
C ARG A 235 25.76 -19.67 4.61
N HIS A 236 26.06 -18.37 4.47
CA HIS A 236 25.05 -17.29 4.39
C HIS A 236 24.86 -16.68 2.99
N TYR A 237 25.63 -17.06 1.98
CA TYR A 237 25.68 -16.33 0.71
C TYR A 237 24.31 -16.16 0.01
N GLN A 238 23.38 -17.10 0.21
CA GLN A 238 22.05 -17.03 -0.38
C GLN A 238 21.07 -16.13 0.40
N THR A 239 21.34 -15.89 1.68
CA THR A 239 20.37 -15.30 2.63
C THR A 239 20.86 -14.01 3.30
N ALA A 240 22.15 -13.70 3.23
CA ALA A 240 22.76 -12.56 3.93
C ALA A 240 22.12 -11.22 3.54
N PHE A 241 21.87 -11.02 2.23
CA PHE A 241 21.43 -9.74 1.68
C PHE A 241 20.18 -9.87 0.84
N TYR A 242 19.49 -8.75 0.66
CA TYR A 242 18.36 -8.68 -0.25
C TYR A 242 18.82 -8.95 -1.69
N GLN A 243 18.14 -9.88 -2.36
CA GLN A 243 18.43 -10.23 -3.75
C GLN A 243 17.51 -9.44 -4.67
N HIS A 244 18.08 -8.45 -5.34
CA HIS A 244 17.36 -7.65 -6.32
C HIS A 244 16.89 -8.50 -7.51
N LYS A 245 15.63 -8.34 -7.91
CA LYS A 245 15.06 -9.05 -9.06
C LYS A 245 14.97 -8.16 -10.29
N ILE A 246 14.85 -6.85 -10.08
CA ILE A 246 14.67 -5.85 -11.14
C ILE A 246 15.83 -4.87 -11.22
N PHE A 247 16.40 -4.46 -10.09
CA PHE A 247 17.56 -3.58 -10.08
C PHE A 247 18.83 -4.37 -10.34
N SER A 248 19.70 -3.86 -11.21
CA SER A 248 21.00 -4.48 -11.50
C SER A 248 22.06 -3.78 -10.67
N MET A 249 22.90 -4.59 -10.02
CA MET A 249 24.12 -4.18 -9.30
C MET A 249 25.38 -4.58 -10.08
N ASP A 250 25.21 -4.88 -11.38
CA ASP A 250 26.31 -5.28 -12.25
C ASP A 250 27.21 -4.07 -12.58
N ASN A 251 28.46 -4.36 -12.94
CA ASN A 251 29.35 -3.34 -13.49
C ASN A 251 28.94 -2.95 -14.91
N TYR A 252 29.55 -1.88 -15.41
CA TYR A 252 29.25 -1.33 -16.73
C TYR A 252 29.44 -2.36 -17.84
N GLU A 253 30.56 -3.09 -17.82
CA GLU A 253 30.94 -4.02 -18.90
C GLU A 253 29.91 -5.14 -19.05
N LYS A 254 29.43 -5.69 -17.93
CA LYS A 254 28.38 -6.71 -17.96
C LYS A 254 27.04 -6.12 -18.39
N TRP A 255 26.66 -4.97 -17.86
CA TRP A 255 25.41 -4.28 -18.24
C TRP A 255 25.36 -3.97 -19.74
N GLU A 256 26.48 -3.49 -20.30
CA GLU A 256 26.64 -3.22 -21.73
C GLU A 256 26.55 -4.52 -22.56
N ALA A 257 27.27 -5.58 -22.16
CA ALA A 257 27.24 -6.87 -22.84
C ALA A 257 25.84 -7.52 -22.84
N GLU A 258 25.03 -7.23 -21.82
CA GLU A 258 23.63 -7.68 -21.70
C GLU A 258 22.61 -6.74 -22.37
N GLY A 259 23.09 -5.79 -23.18
CA GLY A 259 22.26 -4.93 -24.03
C GLY A 259 21.81 -3.63 -23.36
N SER A 260 22.53 -3.15 -22.37
CA SER A 260 22.36 -1.82 -21.76
C SER A 260 20.93 -1.54 -21.28
N ARG A 261 20.24 -2.56 -20.77
CA ARG A 261 18.83 -2.45 -20.38
C ARG A 261 18.68 -1.58 -19.15
N ASP A 262 17.75 -0.63 -19.16
CA ASP A 262 17.38 0.13 -17.97
C ASP A 262 16.36 -0.64 -17.09
N SER A 263 15.97 -0.04 -15.98
CA SER A 263 14.99 -0.62 -15.05
C SER A 263 13.61 -0.79 -15.69
N LEU A 264 13.21 0.12 -16.59
CA LEU A 264 11.92 0.10 -17.26
C LEU A 264 11.81 -1.09 -18.22
N ILE A 265 12.84 -1.33 -19.02
CA ILE A 265 12.93 -2.47 -19.93
C ILE A 265 12.87 -3.79 -19.15
N ARG A 266 13.62 -3.89 -18.04
CA ARG A 266 13.59 -5.08 -17.17
C ARG A 266 12.20 -5.28 -16.55
N ALA A 267 11.57 -4.22 -16.04
CA ALA A 267 10.23 -4.27 -15.48
C ALA A 267 9.17 -4.68 -16.52
N ASN A 268 9.27 -4.19 -17.76
CA ASN A 268 8.38 -4.54 -18.85
C ASN A 268 8.42 -6.03 -19.18
N ALA A 269 9.63 -6.58 -19.30
CA ALA A 269 9.81 -8.01 -19.52
C ALA A 269 9.23 -8.83 -18.37
N ARG A 270 9.43 -8.37 -17.12
CA ARG A 270 9.00 -9.10 -15.93
C ARG A 270 7.48 -9.20 -15.79
N TRP A 271 6.73 -8.11 -15.95
CA TRP A 271 5.27 -8.20 -15.77
C TRP A 271 4.64 -9.11 -16.84
N LYS A 272 5.16 -9.08 -18.07
CA LYS A 272 4.71 -9.97 -19.16
C LYS A 272 4.98 -11.42 -18.83
N GLU A 273 6.18 -11.72 -18.32
CA GLU A 273 6.55 -13.06 -17.86
C GLU A 273 5.63 -13.53 -16.72
N MET A 274 5.37 -12.67 -15.74
CA MET A 274 4.49 -13.00 -14.61
C MET A 274 3.07 -13.32 -15.05
N LEU A 275 2.50 -12.55 -15.99
CA LEU A 275 1.17 -12.83 -16.54
C LEU A 275 1.15 -14.11 -17.37
N ALA A 276 2.19 -14.35 -18.18
CA ALA A 276 2.27 -15.56 -19.02
C ALA A 276 2.38 -16.85 -18.18
N LYS A 277 2.96 -16.77 -16.98
CA LYS A 277 3.15 -17.90 -16.06
C LYS A 277 2.06 -17.99 -14.98
N TYR A 278 1.09 -17.07 -14.95
CA TYR A 278 0.10 -17.03 -13.89
C TYR A 278 -0.88 -18.20 -14.01
N GLU A 279 -1.03 -18.95 -12.92
CA GLU A 279 -2.07 -19.95 -12.73
C GLU A 279 -3.01 -19.48 -11.62
N ALA A 280 -4.32 -19.43 -11.91
CA ALA A 280 -5.30 -19.00 -10.91
C ALA A 280 -5.40 -20.01 -9.76
N PRO A 281 -5.50 -19.57 -8.50
CA PRO A 281 -5.72 -20.47 -7.38
C PRO A 281 -7.06 -21.20 -7.55
N PRO A 282 -7.16 -22.46 -7.07
CA PRO A 282 -8.40 -23.23 -7.18
C PRO A 282 -9.53 -22.56 -6.40
N LEU A 283 -10.73 -22.62 -6.95
CA LEU A 283 -11.98 -22.18 -6.31
C LEU A 283 -13.02 -23.30 -6.47
N ASP A 284 -13.76 -23.61 -5.40
CA ASP A 284 -14.82 -24.61 -5.44
C ASP A 284 -15.83 -24.30 -6.55
N ALA A 285 -16.17 -25.33 -7.33
CA ALA A 285 -16.99 -25.18 -8.53
C ALA A 285 -18.43 -24.74 -8.21
N ALA A 286 -18.99 -25.17 -7.07
CA ALA A 286 -20.32 -24.76 -6.65
C ALA A 286 -20.34 -23.30 -6.20
N ILE A 287 -19.35 -22.87 -5.40
CA ILE A 287 -19.18 -21.46 -5.01
C ILE A 287 -19.00 -20.58 -6.26
N ARG A 288 -18.16 -21.01 -7.21
CA ARG A 288 -17.95 -20.28 -8.47
C ARG A 288 -19.27 -20.12 -9.25
N ALA A 289 -20.04 -21.19 -9.38
CA ALA A 289 -21.33 -21.15 -10.08
C ALA A 289 -22.34 -20.22 -9.40
N GLU A 290 -22.39 -20.22 -8.06
CA GLU A 290 -23.27 -19.34 -7.29
C GLU A 290 -22.87 -17.86 -7.42
N LEU A 291 -21.58 -17.55 -7.38
CA LEU A 291 -21.08 -16.19 -7.62
C LEU A 291 -21.44 -15.70 -9.03
N ASP A 292 -21.26 -16.55 -10.04
CA ASP A 292 -21.59 -16.22 -11.43
C ASP A 292 -23.10 -15.97 -11.62
N ASP A 293 -23.97 -16.80 -11.01
CA ASP A 293 -25.43 -16.57 -11.02
C ASP A 293 -25.80 -15.26 -10.30
N TYR A 294 -25.24 -15.02 -9.12
CA TYR A 294 -25.48 -13.78 -8.36
C TYR A 294 -25.15 -12.55 -9.21
N VAL A 295 -23.97 -12.52 -9.84
CA VAL A 295 -23.54 -11.41 -10.70
C VAL A 295 -24.47 -11.27 -11.91
N ALA A 296 -24.82 -12.36 -12.58
CA ALA A 296 -25.71 -12.34 -13.74
C ALA A 296 -27.09 -11.79 -13.38
N ARG A 297 -27.66 -12.23 -12.25
CA ARG A 297 -28.95 -11.75 -11.74
C ARG A 297 -28.88 -10.27 -11.35
N ARG A 298 -27.86 -9.84 -10.62
CA ARG A 298 -27.70 -8.42 -10.22
C ARG A 298 -27.53 -7.51 -11.43
N ARG A 299 -26.79 -7.93 -12.46
CA ARG A 299 -26.70 -7.16 -13.72
C ARG A 299 -28.07 -6.92 -14.35
N ARG A 300 -28.93 -7.95 -14.42
CA ARG A 300 -30.31 -7.82 -14.94
C ARG A 300 -31.16 -6.86 -14.10
N GLU A 301 -31.08 -6.97 -12.77
CA GLU A 301 -31.82 -6.10 -11.84
C GLU A 301 -31.43 -4.62 -11.98
N ILE A 302 -30.12 -4.33 -12.08
CA ILE A 302 -29.60 -2.97 -12.27
C ILE A 302 -30.03 -2.39 -13.63
N GLN A 303 -29.93 -3.19 -14.70
CA GLN A 303 -30.39 -2.77 -16.03
C GLN A 303 -31.90 -2.49 -16.08
N ALA A 304 -32.68 -3.17 -15.25
CA ALA A 304 -34.12 -2.92 -15.09
C ALA A 304 -34.46 -1.74 -14.17
N GLY A 305 -33.46 -0.98 -13.70
CA GLY A 305 -33.65 0.19 -12.82
C GLY A 305 -34.03 -0.16 -11.38
N ARG A 306 -33.89 -1.43 -10.96
CA ARG A 306 -34.17 -1.85 -9.58
C ARG A 306 -32.89 -1.67 -8.75
N SER A 307 -32.74 -0.54 -8.08
CA SER A 307 -31.76 -0.39 -7.00
C SER A 307 -32.25 -1.11 -5.74
N ARG A 308 -31.32 -1.69 -4.98
CA ARG A 308 -31.60 -2.20 -3.63
C ARG A 308 -31.76 -1.04 -2.66
#